data_AF-A0A6C0AKR0-F1
#
_entry.id   AF-A0A6C0AKR0-F1
#
_cell.length_a   1.000
_cell.length_b   1.000
_cell.length_c   1.000
_cell.angle_alpha   90.00
_cell.angle_beta   90.00
_cell.angle_gamma   90.00
#
_symmetry.space_group_name_H-M   'P 1'
#
loop_
_entity.id
_entity.type
_entity.pdbx_description
1 polymer ?
#
loop_
_entity_poly.entity_id
_entity_poly.type
_entity_poly.pdbx_seq_one_letter_code
_entity_poly.pdbx_strand_id
1 'polypeptide(L)'
;MTSKEQYCDYKLYLKHRQANSYYNEAVKYKNLEGVDWIENCSVALHKSIILNPYNTDSLLLLDELLKPDPTTPLLTAIQCKTYKQSALDDLRKCYSATDLRKKY
;
A
#
# COMPACT_ATOMS: atom_id res chain seq x y z
N MET A 1 2.79 -15.78 -27.35
CA MET A 1 2.02 -14.73 -26.64
C MET A 1 0.68 -14.56 -27.32
N THR A 2 -0.39 -14.98 -26.66
CA THR A 2 -1.76 -14.73 -27.12
C THR A 2 -2.21 -13.33 -26.72
N SER A 3 -3.20 -12.75 -27.40
CA SER A 3 -3.75 -11.42 -27.05
C SER A 3 -4.29 -11.35 -25.61
N LYS A 4 -4.77 -12.48 -25.08
CA LYS A 4 -5.20 -12.62 -23.68
C LYS A 4 -4.04 -12.53 -22.69
N GLU A 5 -2.88 -13.13 -23.00
CA GLU A 5 -1.66 -13.03 -22.17
C GLU A 5 -1.17 -11.58 -22.14
N GLN A 6 -1.08 -10.92 -23.30
CA GLN A 6 -0.66 -9.51 -23.39
C GLN A 6 -1.57 -8.56 -22.59
N TYR A 7 -2.90 -8.80 -22.60
CA TYR A 7 -3.85 -8.01 -21.83
C TYR A 7 -3.71 -8.22 -20.30
N CYS A 8 -3.47 -9.47 -19.88
CA CYS A 8 -3.20 -9.80 -18.47
C CYS A 8 -1.92 -9.13 -17.97
N ASP A 9 -0.85 -9.18 -18.77
CA ASP A 9 0.44 -8.56 -18.45
C ASP A 9 0.32 -7.04 -18.36
N TYR A 10 -0.44 -6.43 -19.28
CA TYR A 10 -0.69 -4.99 -19.24
C TYR A 10 -1.50 -4.57 -18.00
N LYS A 11 -2.54 -5.32 -17.63
CA LYS A 11 -3.32 -5.04 -16.41
C LYS A 11 -2.47 -5.18 -15.15
N LEU A 12 -1.60 -6.19 -15.10
CA LEU A 12 -0.66 -6.39 -14.00
C LEU A 12 0.35 -5.25 -13.92
N TYR A 13 0.91 -4.84 -15.07
CA TYR A 13 1.79 -3.67 -15.17
C TYR A 13 1.13 -2.40 -14.62
N LEU A 14 -0.12 -2.13 -14.99
CA LEU A 14 -0.85 -0.96 -14.48
C LEU A 14 -1.04 -1.00 -12.95
N LYS A 15 -1.34 -2.18 -12.39
CA LYS A 15 -1.43 -2.36 -10.93
C LYS A 15 -0.09 -2.09 -10.26
N HIS A 16 1.01 -2.61 -10.80
CA HIS A 16 2.36 -2.34 -10.26
C HIS A 16 2.75 -0.86 -10.36
N ARG A 17 2.44 -0.20 -11.49
CA ARG A 17 2.67 1.23 -11.65
C ARG A 17 1.91 2.05 -10.61
N GLN A 18 0.64 1.69 -10.35
CA GLN A 18 -0.17 2.36 -9.34
C GLN A 18 0.34 2.08 -7.92
N ALA A 19 0.80 0.86 -7.63
CA ALA A 19 1.45 0.54 -6.36
C ALA A 19 2.68 1.44 -6.12
N ASN A 20 3.54 1.60 -7.13
CA ASN A 20 4.70 2.50 -7.05
C ASN A 20 4.30 3.96 -6.83
N SER A 21 3.20 4.41 -7.44
CA SER A 21 2.66 5.76 -7.19
C SER A 21 2.29 5.96 -5.72
N TYR A 22 1.59 4.99 -5.12
CA TYR A 22 1.22 5.05 -3.70
C TYR A 22 2.43 5.00 -2.77
N TYR A 23 3.47 4.22 -3.11
CA TYR A 23 4.72 4.26 -2.36
C TYR A 23 5.37 5.66 -2.40
N ASN A 24 5.45 6.28 -3.57
CA ASN A 24 5.99 7.63 -3.71
C ASN A 24 5.17 8.68 -2.94
N GLU A 25 3.84 8.52 -2.87
CA GLU A 25 2.97 9.34 -2.02
C GLU A 25 3.28 9.14 -0.53
N ALA A 26 3.46 7.89 -0.09
CA ALA A 26 3.84 7.59 1.30
C ALA A 26 5.16 8.28 1.69
N VAL A 27 6.17 8.23 0.81
CA VAL A 27 7.46 8.91 1.02
C VAL A 27 7.27 10.43 1.13
N LYS A 28 6.39 11.03 0.31
CA LYS A 28 6.07 12.45 0.43
C LYS A 28 5.43 12.78 1.77
N TYR A 29 4.46 11.99 2.23
CA TYR A 29 3.84 12.20 3.55
C TYR A 29 4.87 12.09 4.67
N LYS A 30 5.76 11.08 4.63
CA LYS A 30 6.85 10.93 5.59
C LYS A 30 7.79 12.13 5.60
N ASN A 31 8.15 12.69 4.44
CA ASN A 31 9.10 13.81 4.37
C ASN A 31 8.49 15.16 4.77
N LEU A 32 7.18 15.34 4.58
CA LEU A 32 6.50 16.60 4.88
C LEU A 32 6.07 16.71 6.35
N GLU A 33 5.97 15.57 7.06
CA GLU A 33 5.61 15.46 8.49
C GLU A 33 4.44 16.37 8.93
N GLY A 34 3.46 16.58 8.05
CA GLY A 34 2.29 17.41 8.31
C GLY A 34 1.30 16.78 9.30
N VAL A 35 0.16 17.44 9.52
CA VAL A 35 -0.93 16.86 10.31
C VAL A 35 -1.39 15.53 9.68
N ASP A 36 -1.58 14.51 10.52
CA ASP A 36 -1.98 13.14 10.12
C ASP A 36 -1.02 12.44 9.14
N TRP A 37 0.25 12.84 9.08
CA TRP A 37 1.21 12.25 8.15
C TRP A 37 1.38 10.74 8.34
N ILE A 38 1.32 10.25 9.58
CA ILE A 38 1.44 8.82 9.91
C ILE A 38 0.27 8.02 9.30
N GLU A 39 -0.96 8.53 9.44
CA GLU A 39 -2.15 7.93 8.86
C GLU A 39 -2.05 7.89 7.34
N ASN A 40 -1.81 9.05 6.72
CA ASN A 40 -1.74 9.17 5.26
C ASN A 40 -0.62 8.31 4.67
N CYS A 41 0.55 8.28 5.31
CA CYS A 41 1.66 7.41 4.95
C CYS A 41 1.29 5.93 5.06
N SER A 42 0.73 5.50 6.19
CA SER A 42 0.35 4.11 6.42
C SER A 42 -0.74 3.63 5.45
N VAL A 43 -1.76 4.46 5.18
CA VAL A 43 -2.81 4.16 4.20
C VAL A 43 -2.21 4.01 2.80
N ALA A 44 -1.34 4.92 2.38
CA ALA A 44 -0.67 4.84 1.08
C ALA A 44 0.22 3.59 0.95
N LEU A 45 0.97 3.24 1.99
CA LEU A 45 1.77 2.00 2.03
C LEU A 45 0.89 0.75 1.91
N HIS A 46 -0.22 0.69 2.65
CA HIS A 46 -1.15 -0.43 2.53
C HIS A 46 -1.76 -0.51 1.13
N LYS A 47 -2.09 0.61 0.47
CA LYS A 47 -2.55 0.61 -0.92
C LYS A 47 -1.49 0.03 -1.87
N SER A 48 -0.22 0.42 -1.70
CA SER A 48 0.90 -0.14 -2.45
C SER A 48 1.01 -1.65 -2.27
N ILE A 49 1.01 -2.13 -1.02
CA ILE A 49 1.17 -3.56 -0.68
C ILE A 49 -0.01 -4.40 -1.18
N ILE A 50 -1.24 -3.88 -1.13
CA ILE A 50 -2.43 -4.59 -1.62
C ILE A 50 -2.35 -4.78 -3.14
N LEU A 51 -1.92 -3.75 -3.87
CA LEU A 51 -1.78 -3.81 -5.33
C LEU A 51 -0.54 -4.57 -5.79
N ASN A 52 0.54 -4.53 -5.00
CA ASN A 52 1.77 -5.27 -5.23
C ASN A 52 2.34 -5.82 -3.91
N PRO A 53 2.01 -7.07 -3.53
CA PRO A 53 2.51 -7.69 -2.31
C PRO A 53 4.04 -7.88 -2.27
N TYR A 54 4.70 -7.79 -3.43
CA TYR A 54 6.15 -7.94 -3.56
C TYR A 54 6.89 -6.60 -3.52
N ASN A 55 6.21 -5.49 -3.25
CA ASN A 55 6.86 -4.20 -3.06
C ASN A 55 7.59 -4.18 -1.71
N THR A 56 8.85 -4.61 -1.71
CA THR A 56 9.72 -4.71 -0.53
C THR A 56 9.90 -3.38 0.16
N ASP A 57 10.04 -2.29 -0.59
CA ASP A 57 10.28 -0.96 -0.03
C ASP A 57 9.06 -0.48 0.77
N SER A 58 7.85 -0.81 0.30
CA SER A 58 6.63 -0.51 1.04
C SER A 58 6.49 -1.33 2.33
N LEU A 59 6.94 -2.59 2.32
CA LEU A 59 6.95 -3.45 3.51
C LEU A 59 7.95 -2.95 4.54
N LEU A 60 9.18 -2.64 4.11
CA LEU A 60 10.23 -2.11 4.97
C LEU A 60 9.80 -0.78 5.62
N LEU A 61 9.24 0.13 4.83
CA LEU A 61 8.79 1.42 5.35
C LEU A 61 7.63 1.27 6.35
N LEU A 62 6.72 0.32 6.11
CA LEU A 62 5.63 0.03 7.05
C LEU A 62 6.16 -0.59 8.35
N ASP A 63 7.16 -1.48 8.26
CA ASP A 63 7.81 -2.07 9.42
C ASP A 63 8.58 -1.02 10.25
N GLU A 64 9.21 -0.04 9.61
CA GLU A 64 9.83 1.12 10.29
C GLU A 64 8.79 1.90 11.12
N LEU A 65 7.59 2.14 10.56
CA LEU A 65 6.51 2.84 11.29
C LEU A 65 5.98 2.02 12.48
N LEU A 66 6.00 0.69 12.37
CA LEU A 66 5.61 -0.23 13.44
C LEU A 66 6.69 -0.39 14.51
N LYS A 67 7.97 -0.17 14.16
CA LYS A 67 9.13 -0.38 15.04
C LYS A 67 10.17 0.73 14.84
N PRO A 68 10.08 1.85 15.57
CA PRO A 68 11.13 2.86 15.52
C PRO A 68 12.30 2.49 16.45
N ASP A 69 11.99 2.00 17.66
CA ASP A 69 12.93 1.69 18.74
C ASP A 69 12.11 1.00 19.87
N PRO A 70 12.69 0.29 20.85
CA PRO A 70 11.98 -0.69 21.68
C PRO A 70 10.99 -0.14 22.72
N THR A 71 10.74 1.17 22.79
CA THR A 71 9.96 1.79 23.87
C THR A 71 8.67 2.48 23.44
N THR A 72 8.48 2.88 22.18
CA THR A 72 7.20 3.47 21.73
C THR A 72 7.01 3.35 20.22
N PRO A 73 6.07 2.52 19.73
CA PRO A 73 5.77 2.46 18.30
C PRO A 73 5.06 3.72 17.83
N LEU A 74 5.44 4.25 16.66
CA LEU A 74 4.72 5.36 16.00
C LEU A 74 3.32 4.92 15.53
N LEU A 75 3.16 3.63 15.25
CA LEU A 75 1.92 3.02 14.80
C LEU A 75 1.51 1.87 15.73
N THR A 76 0.37 1.98 16.40
CA THR A 76 -0.17 0.84 17.17
C THR A 76 -0.73 -0.24 16.24
N ALA A 77 -0.81 -1.49 16.71
CA ALA A 77 -1.41 -2.58 15.96
C ALA A 77 -2.89 -2.31 15.58
N ILE A 78 -3.62 -1.60 16.44
CA ILE A 78 -5.00 -1.19 16.18
C ILE A 78 -5.06 -0.18 15.03
N GLN A 79 -4.23 0.87 15.07
CA GLN A 79 -4.14 1.86 13.99
C GLN A 79 -3.74 1.22 12.66
N CYS A 80 -2.74 0.34 12.66
CA CYS A 80 -2.33 -0.41 11.47
C CYS A 80 -3.50 -1.18 10.84
N LYS A 81 -4.30 -1.87 11.66
CA LYS A 81 -5.50 -2.57 11.17
C LYS A 81 -6.55 -1.61 10.60
N THR A 82 -6.77 -0.47 11.26
CA THR A 82 -7.71 0.57 10.80
C THR A 82 -7.27 1.17 9.47
N TYR A 83 -5.99 1.55 9.33
CA TYR A 83 -5.47 2.14 8.11
C TYR A 83 -5.41 1.15 6.94
N LYS A 84 -5.14 -0.13 7.22
CA LYS A 84 -5.30 -1.20 6.22
C LYS A 84 -6.74 -1.32 5.73
N GLN A 85 -7.71 -1.20 6.64
CA GLN A 85 -9.13 -1.25 6.26
C GLN A 85 -9.52 -0.02 5.42
N SER A 86 -9.07 1.18 5.82
CA SER A 86 -9.25 2.41 5.04
C SER A 86 -8.67 2.30 3.62
N ALA A 87 -7.44 1.75 3.50
CA ALA A 87 -6.82 1.48 2.21
C ALA A 87 -7.65 0.52 1.34
N LEU A 88 -8.20 -0.54 1.92
CA LEU A 88 -9.07 -1.49 1.22
C LEU A 88 -10.37 -0.83 0.73
N ASP A 89 -11.01 -0.03 1.58
CA ASP A 89 -12.27 0.62 1.24
C ASP A 89 -12.08 1.69 0.15
N ASP A 90 -10.94 2.38 0.15
CA ASP A 90 -10.56 3.27 -0.95
C ASP A 90 -10.29 2.51 -2.25
N LEU A 91 -9.53 1.40 -2.21
CA LEU A 91 -9.25 0.63 -3.42
C LEU A 91 -10.51 0.00 -4.03
N ARG A 92 -11.50 -0.38 -3.20
CA ARG A 92 -12.79 -0.91 -3.66
C ARG A 92 -13.60 0.07 -4.49
N LYS A 93 -13.32 1.38 -4.42
CA LYS A 93 -13.94 2.38 -5.31
C LYS A 93 -13.48 2.23 -6.77
N CYS A 94 -12.29 1.69 -6.99
CA CYS A 94 -11.65 1.61 -8.31
C CYS A 94 -11.40 0.17 -8.79
N TYR A 95 -11.41 -0.80 -7.88
CA TYR A 95 -11.09 -2.19 -8.14
C TYR A 95 -12.20 -3.13 -7.67
N SER A 96 -12.46 -4.18 -8.45
CA SER A 96 -13.38 -5.23 -8.04
C SER A 96 -12.79 -6.08 -6.91
N ALA A 97 -13.66 -6.77 -6.15
CA ALA A 97 -13.22 -7.70 -5.11
C ALA A 97 -12.35 -8.83 -5.67
N THR A 98 -12.59 -9.27 -6.91
CA THR A 98 -11.77 -10.26 -7.62
C THR A 98 -10.39 -9.72 -8.00
N ASP A 99 -10.29 -8.42 -8.30
CA ASP A 99 -9.01 -7.78 -8.63
C ASP A 99 -8.11 -7.55 -7.42
N LEU A 100 -8.69 -7.43 -6.22
CA LEU A 100 -7.98 -7.23 -4.95
C LEU A 100 -7.72 -8.53 -4.18
N ARG A 101 -8.32 -9.66 -4.60
CA ARG A 101 -8.03 -10.97 -4.02
C ARG A 101 -6.60 -11.38 -4.39
N LYS A 102 -5.78 -11.76 -3.40
CA LYS A 102 -4.53 -12.49 -3.65
C LYS A 102 -4.89 -13.74 -4.45
N LYS A 103 -4.48 -13.81 -5.73
CA LYS A 103 -4.34 -15.11 -6.38
C LYS A 103 -3.16 -15.77 -5.71
N TYR A 104 -3.46 -16.88 -5.03
CA TYR A 104 -2.53 -17.71 -4.28
C TYR A 104 -1.30 -18.07 -5.10
#